data_AF-A0A415YF66-F1
#
_entry.id   AF-A0A415YF66-F1
#
_cell.length_a   1.000
_cell.length_b   1.000
_cell.length_c   1.000
_cell.angle_alpha   90.00
_cell.angle_beta   90.00
_cell.angle_gamma   90.00
#
_symmetry.space_group_name_H-M   'P 1'
#
loop_
_entity.id
_entity.type
_entity.pdbx_description
1 polymer ?
#
loop_
_entity_poly.entity_id
_entity_poly.type
_entity_poly.pdbx_seq_one_letter_code
_entity_poly.pdbx_strand_id
1 'polypeptide(L)'
;MADVAASVLAKLRNKAKASGISYQQCLQLFVQEEFLRKLSKSGCEDTLILKGGLFIYTLTNFESRATIDVDSLLRGYSNSIDDVKELICKIIDTPTGNDYIEMRAKGFEEISPQRKYHGISTQIIAQIKNVRVPFNVDIGVGDIIVPRAEERTINTQLPDFEAPVIKTYSLESTIAEKFDAILQRFELTGRMKDFYDIYYLSRTFDFEGAKLQAAIFETLQRRGTPYDRDSFKRVVALADDEDMQKRWKFFLKTIKDNTLEFPFVIEEIQTFLEPVFDTIVNEKEWQNIWKGNVKKWSNLKGGIDRDKSS
;
A
#
# COMPACT_ATOMS: atom_id res chain seq x y z
N MET A 1 1.74 11.95 -38.83
CA MET A 1 2.15 11.35 -37.55
C MET A 1 1.04 10.43 -37.08
N ALA A 2 1.38 9.23 -36.62
CA ALA A 2 0.37 8.34 -36.03
C ALA A 2 -0.24 9.01 -34.79
N ASP A 3 -1.55 8.90 -34.64
CA ASP A 3 -2.26 9.45 -33.49
C ASP A 3 -1.93 8.59 -32.24
N VAL A 4 -0.90 9.01 -31.51
CA VAL A 4 -0.37 8.29 -30.33
C VAL A 4 -1.47 8.03 -29.31
N ALA A 5 -2.32 9.03 -29.06
CA ALA A 5 -3.44 8.91 -28.13
C ALA A 5 -4.45 7.85 -28.58
N ALA A 6 -4.80 7.78 -29.87
CA ALA A 6 -5.64 6.71 -30.40
C ALA A 6 -5.02 5.33 -30.21
N SER A 7 -3.72 5.22 -30.48
CA SER A 7 -2.96 3.97 -30.36
C SER A 7 -2.93 3.47 -28.91
N VAL A 8 -2.66 4.37 -27.96
CA VAL A 8 -2.67 4.06 -26.51
C VAL A 8 -4.05 3.57 -26.06
N LEU A 9 -5.13 4.28 -26.41
CA LEU A 9 -6.48 3.86 -26.05
C LEU A 9 -6.83 2.48 -26.63
N ALA A 10 -6.41 2.19 -27.86
CA ALA A 10 -6.59 0.88 -28.48
C ALA A 10 -5.77 -0.22 -27.77
N LYS A 11 -4.50 0.04 -27.43
CA LYS A 11 -3.64 -0.88 -26.69
C LYS A 11 -4.20 -1.20 -25.31
N LEU A 12 -4.68 -0.20 -24.56
CA LEU A 12 -5.31 -0.39 -23.26
C LEU A 12 -6.61 -1.21 -23.35
N ARG A 13 -7.40 -1.02 -24.42
CA ARG A 13 -8.60 -1.82 -24.68
C ARG A 13 -8.26 -3.29 -24.95
N ASN A 14 -7.18 -3.55 -25.70
CA ASN A 14 -6.70 -4.91 -25.95
C ASN A 14 -6.15 -5.55 -24.67
N LYS A 15 -5.40 -4.80 -23.85
CA LYS A 15 -4.92 -5.26 -22.55
C LYS A 15 -6.08 -5.65 -21.61
N ALA A 16 -7.13 -4.83 -21.56
CA ALA A 16 -8.33 -5.12 -20.77
C ALA A 16 -8.96 -6.47 -21.15
N LYS A 17 -9.09 -6.73 -22.46
CA LYS A 17 -9.61 -8.02 -22.96
C LYS A 17 -8.70 -9.20 -22.60
N ALA A 18 -7.38 -9.04 -22.73
CA ALA A 18 -6.41 -10.10 -22.49
C ALA A 18 -6.27 -10.46 -21.00
N SER A 19 -6.37 -9.46 -20.12
CA SER A 19 -6.19 -9.62 -18.66
C SER A 19 -7.49 -9.89 -17.89
N GLY A 20 -8.66 -9.76 -18.53
CA GLY A 20 -9.96 -9.86 -17.83
C GLY A 20 -10.25 -8.69 -16.87
N ILE A 21 -9.45 -7.63 -16.94
CA ILE A 21 -9.62 -6.39 -16.19
C ILE A 21 -10.50 -5.42 -16.98
N SER A 22 -11.28 -4.59 -16.29
CA SER A 22 -12.14 -3.61 -16.98
C SER A 22 -11.31 -2.57 -17.74
N TYR A 23 -11.82 -2.12 -18.89
CA TYR A 23 -11.14 -1.06 -19.67
C TYR A 23 -10.95 0.23 -18.87
N GLN A 24 -11.92 0.57 -18.01
CA GLN A 24 -11.84 1.72 -17.12
C GLN A 24 -10.67 1.60 -16.12
N GLN A 25 -10.46 0.41 -15.55
CA GLN A 25 -9.35 0.19 -14.63
C GLN A 25 -8.00 0.24 -15.36
N CYS A 26 -7.89 -0.30 -16.58
CA CYS A 26 -6.68 -0.13 -17.40
C CYS A 26 -6.38 1.34 -17.70
N LEU A 27 -7.41 2.14 -18.00
CA LEU A 27 -7.28 3.58 -18.18
C LEU A 27 -6.80 4.28 -16.90
N GLN A 28 -7.40 3.95 -15.75
CA GLN A 28 -7.02 4.53 -14.46
C GLN A 28 -5.57 4.22 -14.09
N LEU A 29 -5.15 2.96 -14.17
CA LEU A 29 -3.76 2.57 -13.87
C LEU A 29 -2.77 3.29 -14.81
N PHE A 30 -3.12 3.44 -16.08
CA PHE A 30 -2.27 4.12 -17.05
C PHE A 30 -2.11 5.62 -16.75
N VAL A 31 -3.20 6.32 -16.38
CA VAL A 31 -3.09 7.75 -16.02
C VAL A 31 -2.47 7.97 -14.64
N GLN A 32 -2.61 7.02 -13.72
CA GLN A 32 -1.92 7.04 -12.43
C GLN A 32 -0.42 6.84 -12.61
N GLU A 33 -0.02 5.90 -13.47
CA GLU A 33 1.38 5.75 -13.86
C GLU A 33 1.95 7.02 -14.48
N GLU A 34 1.18 7.73 -15.32
CA GLU A 34 1.60 9.04 -15.84
C GLU A 34 1.74 10.08 -14.72
N PHE A 35 0.86 10.08 -13.71
CA PHE A 35 1.01 10.94 -12.54
C PHE A 35 2.29 10.60 -11.75
N LEU A 36 2.61 9.32 -11.59
CA LEU A 36 3.86 8.88 -10.94
C LEU A 36 5.10 9.24 -11.77
N ARG A 37 5.01 9.24 -13.10
CA ARG A 37 6.07 9.69 -14.02
C ARG A 37 6.30 11.19 -13.97
N LYS A 38 5.22 11.94 -13.84
CA LYS A 38 5.27 13.37 -13.57
C LYS A 38 5.91 13.65 -12.21
N LEU A 39 5.53 12.90 -11.17
CA LEU A 39 6.15 12.98 -9.84
C LEU A 39 7.66 12.70 -9.90
N SER A 40 8.08 11.61 -10.56
CA SER A 40 9.50 11.23 -10.66
C SER A 40 10.39 12.25 -11.38
N LYS A 41 9.80 13.17 -12.16
CA LYS A 41 10.53 14.22 -12.90
C LYS A 41 10.35 15.62 -12.32
N SER A 42 9.55 15.76 -11.26
CA SER A 42 9.14 17.06 -10.70
C SER A 42 10.13 17.63 -9.66
N GLY A 43 11.09 16.83 -9.19
CA GLY A 43 11.95 17.17 -8.06
C GLY A 43 11.19 17.19 -6.72
N CYS A 44 10.10 16.42 -6.62
CA CYS A 44 9.24 16.30 -5.44
C CYS A 44 9.15 14.84 -4.94
N GLU A 45 10.00 13.95 -5.43
CA GLU A 45 10.02 12.53 -5.12
C GLU A 45 10.29 12.24 -3.63
N ASP A 46 11.09 13.07 -2.95
CA ASP A 46 11.32 12.97 -1.51
C ASP A 46 10.23 13.64 -0.66
N THR A 47 9.34 14.41 -1.31
CA THR A 47 8.23 15.13 -0.67
C THR A 47 6.96 14.30 -0.65
N LEU A 48 6.64 13.61 -1.75
CA LEU A 48 5.42 12.81 -1.87
C LEU A 48 5.77 11.32 -2.01
N ILE A 49 5.59 10.58 -0.92
CA ILE A 49 5.98 9.16 -0.83
C ILE A 49 4.75 8.28 -1.07
N LEU A 50 4.79 7.42 -2.10
CA LEU A 50 3.68 6.53 -2.42
C LEU A 50 3.48 5.46 -1.33
N LYS A 51 2.23 5.22 -0.93
CA LYS A 51 1.86 4.20 0.05
C LYS A 51 0.54 3.51 -0.30
N GLY A 52 0.01 2.75 0.65
CA GLY A 52 -1.34 2.21 0.56
C GLY A 52 -1.48 1.11 -0.49
N GLY A 53 -2.68 0.99 -1.06
CA GLY A 53 -3.00 -0.13 -1.93
C GLY A 53 -2.29 -0.07 -3.28
N LEU A 54 -2.14 1.12 -3.87
CA LEU A 54 -1.54 1.26 -5.21
C LEU A 54 -0.05 0.93 -5.16
N PHE A 55 0.62 1.27 -4.05
CA PHE A 55 1.97 0.79 -3.77
C PHE A 55 2.05 -0.74 -3.81
N ILE A 56 1.19 -1.44 -3.04
CA ILE A 56 1.19 -2.91 -3.01
C ILE A 56 0.90 -3.49 -4.40
N TYR A 57 -0.07 -2.91 -5.11
CA TYR A 57 -0.49 -3.40 -6.41
C TYR A 57 0.59 -3.22 -7.48
N THR A 58 1.29 -2.09 -7.50
CA THR A 58 2.42 -1.86 -8.40
C THR A 58 3.64 -2.70 -8.06
N LEU A 59 3.95 -2.87 -6.77
CA LEU A 59 5.06 -3.67 -6.27
C LEU A 59 4.93 -5.16 -6.65
N THR A 60 3.70 -5.66 -6.71
CA THR A 60 3.39 -7.08 -6.91
C THR A 60 3.07 -7.39 -8.37
N ASN A 61 3.51 -6.56 -9.31
CA ASN A 61 3.22 -6.71 -10.75
C ASN A 61 1.73 -6.81 -11.06
N PHE A 62 0.89 -6.12 -10.29
CA PHE A 62 -0.56 -6.10 -10.45
C PHE A 62 -1.24 -7.45 -10.13
N GLU A 63 -0.61 -8.30 -9.33
CA GLU A 63 -1.13 -9.60 -8.88
C GLU A 63 -1.86 -9.53 -7.52
N SER A 64 -1.61 -8.51 -6.69
CA SER A 64 -2.42 -8.29 -5.50
C SER A 64 -3.82 -7.80 -5.86
N ARG A 65 -4.70 -7.59 -4.86
CA ARG A 65 -5.99 -6.95 -5.09
C ARG A 65 -5.82 -5.61 -5.81
N ALA A 66 -6.71 -5.36 -6.77
CA ALA A 66 -6.77 -4.09 -7.45
C ALA A 66 -7.16 -2.95 -6.49
N THR A 67 -6.63 -1.76 -6.77
CA THR A 67 -7.10 -0.51 -6.18
C THR A 67 -6.88 0.64 -7.14
N ILE A 68 -7.60 1.72 -6.92
CA ILE A 68 -7.61 2.90 -7.79
C ILE A 68 -7.30 4.19 -7.02
N ASP A 69 -7.07 4.10 -5.71
CA ASP A 69 -6.75 5.27 -4.89
C ASP A 69 -5.23 5.45 -4.84
N VAL A 70 -4.77 6.68 -5.06
CA VAL A 70 -3.36 7.05 -4.87
C VAL A 70 -3.22 7.58 -3.45
N ASP A 71 -2.72 6.74 -2.53
CA ASP A 71 -2.39 7.16 -1.17
C ASP A 71 -0.92 7.60 -1.11
N SER A 72 -0.63 8.75 -0.51
CA SER A 72 0.74 9.24 -0.33
C SER A 72 0.96 9.87 1.04
N LEU A 73 2.20 9.84 1.51
CA LEU A 73 2.66 10.61 2.67
C LEU A 73 3.40 11.85 2.20
N LEU A 74 2.99 13.01 2.71
CA LEU A 74 3.70 14.26 2.55
C LEU A 74 4.81 14.40 3.61
N ARG A 75 6.03 14.68 3.17
CA ARG A 75 7.22 14.83 4.03
C ARG A 75 7.95 16.14 3.76
N GLY A 76 8.41 16.78 4.83
CA GLY A 76 9.24 17.99 4.75
C GLY A 76 8.56 19.17 4.07
N TYR A 77 7.22 19.21 4.09
CA TYR A 77 6.42 20.18 3.36
C TYR A 77 5.18 20.57 4.16
N SER A 78 4.66 21.78 3.92
CA SER A 78 3.48 22.29 4.58
C SER A 78 2.23 21.55 4.12
N ASN A 79 1.32 21.26 5.06
CA ASN A 79 0.07 20.55 4.79
C ASN A 79 -1.13 21.48 4.61
N SER A 80 -0.89 22.76 4.32
CA SER A 80 -1.96 23.69 3.98
C SER A 80 -2.55 23.36 2.60
N ILE A 81 -3.82 23.72 2.39
CA ILE A 81 -4.50 23.51 1.10
C ILE A 81 -3.76 24.22 -0.04
N ASP A 82 -3.31 25.45 0.18
CA ASP A 82 -2.63 26.23 -0.85
C ASP A 82 -1.27 25.61 -1.20
N ASP A 83 -0.48 25.20 -0.20
CA ASP A 83 0.83 24.58 -0.43
C ASP A 83 0.71 23.24 -1.15
N VAL A 84 -0.24 22.39 -0.73
CA VAL A 84 -0.50 21.09 -1.38
C VAL A 84 -1.03 21.28 -2.80
N LYS A 85 -1.85 22.30 -3.03
CA LYS A 85 -2.32 22.65 -4.38
C LYS A 85 -1.17 23.07 -5.27
N GLU A 86 -0.26 23.92 -4.81
CA GLU A 86 0.94 24.30 -5.55
C GLU A 86 1.82 23.08 -5.87
N LEU A 87 2.03 22.20 -4.89
CA LEU A 87 2.79 20.96 -5.06
C LEU A 87 2.17 20.06 -6.14
N ILE A 88 0.86 19.81 -6.08
CA ILE A 88 0.17 18.95 -7.04
C ILE A 88 0.15 19.59 -8.43
N CYS A 89 -0.08 20.91 -8.53
CA CYS A 89 0.01 21.64 -9.80
C CYS A 89 1.41 21.51 -10.42
N LYS A 90 2.48 21.72 -9.64
CA LYS A 90 3.86 21.52 -10.08
C LYS A 90 4.09 20.11 -10.62
N ILE A 91 3.59 19.07 -9.92
CA ILE A 91 3.70 17.69 -10.37
C ILE A 91 2.97 17.51 -11.70
N ILE A 92 1.67 17.84 -11.79
CA ILE A 92 0.89 17.55 -13.01
C ILE A 92 1.36 18.34 -14.23
N ASP A 93 1.95 19.53 -14.03
CA ASP A 93 2.52 20.38 -15.09
C ASP A 93 3.93 19.95 -15.53
N THR A 94 4.54 18.97 -14.84
CA THR A 94 5.88 18.47 -15.19
C THR A 94 5.86 17.75 -16.55
N PRO A 95 6.74 18.11 -17.50
CA PRO A 95 6.78 17.48 -18.81
C PRO A 95 7.39 16.08 -18.75
N THR A 96 6.77 15.13 -19.44
CA THR A 96 7.23 13.74 -19.54
C THR A 96 7.50 13.30 -20.98
N GLY A 97 7.08 14.10 -21.97
CA GLY A 97 7.00 13.73 -23.38
C GLY A 97 5.64 13.12 -23.78
N ASN A 98 4.74 12.89 -22.82
CA ASN A 98 3.39 12.38 -23.06
C ASN A 98 2.35 13.51 -23.14
N ASP A 99 2.62 14.55 -23.94
CA ASP A 99 1.83 15.80 -23.99
C ASP A 99 0.38 15.61 -24.45
N TYR A 100 0.03 14.43 -24.96
CA TYR A 100 -1.33 14.04 -25.30
C TYR A 100 -2.19 13.60 -24.09
N ILE A 101 -1.60 13.59 -22.88
CA ILE A 101 -2.27 13.31 -21.61
C ILE A 101 -2.34 14.62 -20.80
N GLU A 102 -3.49 15.27 -20.81
CA GLU A 102 -3.72 16.45 -19.95
C GLU A 102 -4.15 16.01 -18.55
N MET A 103 -3.71 16.71 -17.51
CA MET A 103 -4.16 16.48 -16.13
C MET A 103 -4.58 17.79 -15.48
N ARG A 104 -5.67 17.75 -14.70
CA ARG A 104 -6.17 18.91 -13.96
C ARG A 104 -6.59 18.46 -12.56
N ALA A 105 -6.06 19.12 -11.54
CA ALA A 105 -6.46 18.91 -10.15
C ALA A 105 -7.64 19.82 -9.77
N LYS A 106 -8.56 19.32 -8.94
CA LYS A 106 -9.70 20.08 -8.40
C LYS A 106 -10.17 19.48 -7.08
N GLY A 107 -10.95 20.26 -6.34
CA GLY A 107 -11.61 19.77 -5.12
C GLY A 107 -10.61 19.38 -4.03
N PHE A 108 -9.70 20.31 -3.69
CA PHE A 108 -8.81 20.13 -2.55
C PHE A 108 -9.63 20.28 -1.27
N GLU A 109 -9.63 19.25 -0.44
CA GLU A 109 -10.38 19.21 0.80
C GLU A 109 -9.57 18.51 1.90
N GLU A 110 -9.80 18.90 3.14
CA GLU A 110 -9.22 18.18 4.27
C GLU A 110 -9.80 16.77 4.35
N ILE A 111 -8.95 15.76 4.56
CA ILE A 111 -9.41 14.41 4.83
C ILE A 111 -10.17 14.43 6.15
N SER A 112 -11.46 14.06 6.11
CA SER A 112 -12.42 14.20 7.21
C SER A 112 -11.85 13.82 8.60
N PRO A 113 -12.13 14.60 9.66
CA PRO A 113 -11.62 14.38 11.03
C PRO A 113 -12.06 13.06 11.67
N GLN A 114 -13.04 12.35 11.09
CA GLN A 114 -13.42 10.99 11.53
C GLN A 114 -12.37 9.93 11.14
N ARG A 115 -11.54 10.22 10.13
CA ARG A 115 -10.31 9.51 9.83
C ARG A 115 -9.25 10.14 10.74
N LYS A 116 -8.71 9.40 11.71
CA LYS A 116 -7.71 9.87 12.69
C LYS A 116 -6.36 10.34 12.08
N TYR A 117 -6.29 10.52 10.75
CA TYR A 117 -5.11 11.00 10.05
C TYR A 117 -5.44 12.32 9.35
N HIS A 118 -4.63 13.33 9.62
CA HIS A 118 -4.71 14.63 8.99
C HIS A 118 -4.13 14.54 7.58
N GLY A 119 -4.66 15.32 6.65
CA GLY A 119 -4.21 15.30 5.27
C GLY A 119 -5.16 16.02 4.34
N ILE A 120 -4.82 16.00 3.06
CA ILE A 120 -5.58 16.67 2.00
C ILE A 120 -5.89 15.64 0.91
N SER A 121 -7.14 15.60 0.48
CA SER A 121 -7.56 14.87 -0.70
C SER A 121 -7.74 15.84 -1.87
N THR A 122 -7.42 15.37 -3.08
CA THR A 122 -7.74 16.08 -4.32
C THR A 122 -8.11 15.10 -5.42
N GLN A 123 -8.98 15.53 -6.33
CA GLN A 123 -9.31 14.77 -7.52
C GLN A 123 -8.49 15.28 -8.71
N ILE A 124 -7.80 14.36 -9.38
CA ILE A 124 -7.16 14.60 -10.66
C ILE A 124 -8.04 14.05 -11.77
N ILE A 125 -8.29 14.86 -12.80
CA ILE A 125 -8.92 14.42 -14.05
C ILE A 125 -7.84 14.37 -15.12
N ALA A 126 -7.46 13.16 -15.51
CA ALA A 126 -6.64 12.96 -16.70
C ALA A 126 -7.52 12.90 -17.96
N GLN A 127 -7.04 13.43 -19.08
CA GLN A 127 -7.76 13.42 -20.34
C GLN A 127 -6.84 12.95 -21.47
N ILE A 128 -7.29 11.94 -22.21
CA ILE A 128 -6.66 11.40 -23.42
C ILE A 128 -7.68 11.53 -24.54
N LYS A 129 -7.46 12.44 -25.49
CA LYS A 129 -8.49 12.88 -26.47
C LYS A 129 -9.78 13.32 -25.77
N ASN A 130 -10.89 12.63 -26.03
CA ASN A 130 -12.22 12.86 -25.46
C ASN A 130 -12.51 11.98 -24.24
N VAL A 131 -11.58 11.10 -23.84
CA VAL A 131 -11.74 10.20 -22.69
C VAL A 131 -11.23 10.90 -21.44
N ARG A 132 -12.11 11.09 -20.45
CA ARG A 132 -11.77 11.64 -19.13
C ARG A 132 -11.70 10.53 -18.10
N VAL A 133 -10.62 10.51 -17.33
CA VAL A 133 -10.31 9.46 -16.36
C VAL A 133 -10.04 10.12 -15.00
N PRO A 134 -11.04 10.21 -14.11
CA PRO A 134 -10.83 10.74 -12.77
C PRO A 134 -10.17 9.70 -11.85
N PHE A 135 -9.31 10.17 -10.96
CA PHE A 135 -8.80 9.44 -9.80
C PHE A 135 -8.53 10.40 -8.64
N ASN A 136 -8.50 9.87 -7.42
CA ASN A 136 -8.24 10.65 -6.22
C ASN A 136 -6.80 10.44 -5.75
N VAL A 137 -6.23 11.49 -5.16
CA VAL A 137 -4.94 11.46 -4.47
C VAL A 137 -5.18 11.89 -3.03
N ASP A 138 -5.02 10.94 -2.10
CA ASP A 138 -5.13 11.17 -0.66
C ASP A 138 -3.71 11.38 -0.11
N ILE A 139 -3.46 12.57 0.42
CA ILE A 139 -2.14 13.04 0.88
C ILE A 139 -2.16 13.16 2.39
N GLY A 140 -1.73 12.11 3.08
CA GLY A 140 -1.63 12.07 4.53
C GLY A 140 -0.35 12.75 5.03
N VAL A 141 -0.36 13.14 6.32
CA VAL A 141 0.82 13.70 7.01
C VAL A 141 1.07 13.03 8.35
N GLY A 142 2.31 13.15 8.82
CA GLY A 142 2.66 12.85 10.20
C GLY A 142 2.99 11.39 10.50
N ASP A 143 2.86 10.48 9.54
CA ASP A 143 3.33 9.09 9.70
C ASP A 143 4.87 8.99 9.66
N ILE A 144 5.38 7.89 10.20
CA ILE A 144 6.79 7.53 10.21
C ILE A 144 7.04 6.34 9.26
N ILE A 145 8.16 6.38 8.54
CA ILE A 145 8.58 5.27 7.66
C ILE A 145 9.81 4.62 8.26
N VAL A 146 9.72 3.32 8.55
CA VAL A 146 10.76 2.50 9.15
C VAL A 146 10.98 1.26 8.27
N PRO A 147 12.21 0.94 7.87
CA PRO A 147 13.45 1.64 8.23
C PRO A 147 13.64 2.99 7.54
N ARG A 148 13.10 3.17 6.33
CA ARG A 148 13.13 4.43 5.55
C ARG A 148 12.24 4.31 4.32
N ALA A 149 11.98 5.43 3.65
CA ALA A 149 11.41 5.42 2.31
C ALA A 149 12.37 4.75 1.33
N GLU A 150 11.82 3.97 0.39
CA GLU A 150 12.60 3.22 -0.59
C GLU A 150 12.36 3.77 -1.98
N GLU A 151 13.42 3.81 -2.79
CA GLU A 151 13.29 4.16 -4.20
C GLU A 151 12.94 2.91 -5.00
N ARG A 152 11.87 2.98 -5.79
CA ARG A 152 11.40 1.85 -6.58
C ARG A 152 11.02 2.28 -7.99
N THR A 153 11.41 1.45 -8.95
CA THR A 153 10.95 1.52 -10.33
C THR A 153 9.58 0.86 -10.41
N ILE A 154 8.59 1.59 -10.90
CA ILE A 154 7.21 1.09 -11.03
C ILE A 154 7.01 0.52 -12.43
N ASN A 155 6.44 -0.69 -12.51
CA ASN A 155 6.17 -1.34 -13.79
C ASN A 155 5.09 -0.60 -14.59
N THR A 156 5.30 -0.56 -15.90
CA THR A 156 4.41 0.17 -16.81
C THR A 156 3.26 -0.69 -17.32
N GLN A 157 2.13 -0.03 -17.61
CA GLN A 157 0.95 -0.66 -18.18
C GLN A 157 1.17 -1.07 -19.63
N LEU A 158 1.99 -0.29 -20.36
CA LEU A 158 2.37 -0.53 -21.74
C LEU A 158 3.90 -0.49 -21.86
N PRO A 159 4.53 -1.41 -22.61
CA PRO A 159 5.99 -1.59 -22.62
C PRO A 159 6.77 -0.42 -23.22
N ASP A 160 6.12 0.40 -24.05
CA ASP A 160 6.77 1.51 -24.76
C ASP A 160 6.95 2.78 -23.89
N PHE A 161 6.65 2.70 -22.59
CA PHE A 161 6.68 3.83 -21.67
C PHE A 161 7.86 3.73 -20.71
N GLU A 162 8.47 4.87 -20.41
CA GLU A 162 9.51 4.99 -19.38
C GLU A 162 8.92 4.66 -18.00
N ALA A 163 9.53 3.73 -17.28
CA ALA A 163 9.10 3.36 -15.93
C ALA A 163 9.43 4.46 -14.91
N PRO A 164 8.46 4.97 -14.13
CA PRO A 164 8.75 6.00 -13.16
C PRO A 164 9.51 5.45 -11.96
N VAL A 165 10.47 6.24 -11.46
CA VAL A 165 11.25 5.94 -10.27
C VAL A 165 10.84 6.91 -9.16
N ILE A 166 10.21 6.39 -8.12
CA ILE A 166 9.60 7.20 -7.05
C ILE A 166 9.99 6.66 -5.67
N LYS A 167 9.82 7.47 -4.63
CA LYS A 167 9.88 6.98 -3.26
C LYS A 167 8.56 6.32 -2.85
N THR A 168 8.67 5.19 -2.17
CA THR A 168 7.56 4.45 -1.59
C THR A 168 7.79 4.22 -0.11
N TYR A 169 6.73 3.81 0.59
CA TYR A 169 6.86 3.16 1.88
C TYR A 169 7.74 1.91 1.78
N SER A 170 8.35 1.55 2.91
CA SER A 170 8.89 0.21 3.14
C SER A 170 7.74 -0.80 3.30
N LEU A 171 8.06 -2.08 3.11
CA LEU A 171 7.12 -3.16 3.38
C LEU A 171 6.75 -3.22 4.87
N GLU A 172 7.72 -2.98 5.74
CA GLU A 172 7.56 -2.99 7.20
C GLU A 172 6.58 -1.91 7.67
N SER A 173 6.72 -0.67 7.20
CA SER A 173 5.74 0.39 7.51
C SER A 173 4.37 0.10 6.92
N THR A 174 4.30 -0.56 5.77
CA THR A 174 3.02 -0.96 5.17
C THR A 174 2.31 -1.99 6.04
N ILE A 175 3.03 -2.98 6.57
CA ILE A 175 2.48 -3.94 7.55
C ILE A 175 2.08 -3.22 8.85
N ALA A 176 2.96 -2.35 9.37
CA ALA A 176 2.73 -1.65 10.62
C ALA A 176 1.49 -0.76 10.60
N GLU A 177 1.27 0.03 9.54
CA GLU A 177 0.07 0.88 9.43
C GLU A 177 -1.23 0.08 9.35
N LYS A 178 -1.18 -1.11 8.73
CA LYS A 178 -2.34 -2.00 8.61
C LYS A 178 -2.66 -2.67 9.92
N PHE A 179 -1.63 -3.14 10.62
CA PHE A 179 -1.77 -3.76 11.92
C PHE A 179 -2.25 -2.75 12.97
N ASP A 180 -1.72 -1.52 12.95
CA ASP A 180 -2.23 -0.39 13.72
C ASP A 180 -3.74 -0.15 13.50
N ALA A 181 -4.18 -0.12 12.24
CA ALA A 181 -5.60 0.06 11.91
C ALA A 181 -6.49 -1.08 12.44
N ILE A 182 -5.97 -2.30 12.51
CA ILE A 182 -6.65 -3.45 13.13
C ILE A 182 -6.74 -3.25 14.65
N LEU A 183 -5.63 -2.93 15.32
CA LEU A 183 -5.60 -2.71 16.77
C LEU A 183 -6.49 -1.55 17.24
N GLN A 184 -6.64 -0.50 16.43
CA GLN A 184 -7.47 0.65 16.79
C GLN A 184 -8.97 0.34 16.86
N ARG A 185 -9.44 -0.69 16.14
CA ARG A 185 -10.89 -0.92 15.94
C ARG A 185 -11.34 -2.35 16.20
N PHE A 186 -10.44 -3.33 16.17
CA PHE A 186 -10.75 -4.75 16.32
C PHE A 186 -12.01 -5.14 15.51
N GLU A 187 -13.02 -5.73 16.14
CA GLU A 187 -14.29 -6.16 15.53
C GLU A 187 -15.11 -5.02 14.88
N LEU A 188 -14.85 -3.76 15.25
CA LEU A 188 -15.50 -2.59 14.67
C LEU A 188 -14.85 -2.13 13.35
N THR A 189 -13.78 -2.79 12.90
CA THR A 189 -13.15 -2.45 11.63
C THR A 189 -13.97 -2.92 10.43
N GLY A 190 -14.14 -2.04 9.44
CA GLY A 190 -14.62 -2.40 8.10
C GLY A 190 -13.49 -2.67 7.10
N ARG A 191 -12.23 -2.51 7.52
CA ARG A 191 -11.06 -2.52 6.64
C ARG A 191 -10.55 -3.94 6.39
N MET A 192 -11.41 -4.81 5.85
CA MET A 192 -11.06 -6.21 5.52
C MET A 192 -9.81 -6.29 4.62
N LYS A 193 -9.62 -5.29 3.75
CA LYS A 193 -8.44 -5.14 2.91
C LYS A 193 -7.12 -5.13 3.67
N ASP A 194 -7.08 -4.67 4.92
CA ASP A 194 -5.83 -4.63 5.69
C ASP A 194 -5.41 -6.02 6.15
N PHE A 195 -6.35 -6.91 6.51
CA PHE A 195 -6.05 -8.33 6.78
C PHE A 195 -5.55 -9.04 5.52
N TYR A 196 -6.22 -8.83 4.40
CA TYR A 196 -5.80 -9.39 3.11
C TYR A 196 -4.40 -8.94 2.72
N ASP A 197 -4.11 -7.65 2.83
CA ASP A 197 -2.82 -7.10 2.45
C ASP A 197 -1.68 -7.63 3.36
N ILE A 198 -1.90 -7.77 4.67
CA ILE A 198 -0.90 -8.39 5.57
C ILE A 198 -0.66 -9.85 5.17
N TYR A 199 -1.73 -10.64 5.00
CA TYR A 199 -1.66 -12.03 4.57
C TYR A 199 -0.93 -12.19 3.23
N TYR A 200 -1.26 -11.34 2.26
CA TYR A 200 -0.67 -11.40 0.93
C TYR A 200 0.83 -11.04 0.99
N LEU A 201 1.17 -9.94 1.66
CA LEU A 201 2.55 -9.47 1.76
C LEU A 201 3.44 -10.44 2.54
N SER A 202 2.96 -11.01 3.65
CA SER A 202 3.73 -11.99 4.43
C SER A 202 4.05 -13.24 3.61
N ARG A 203 3.21 -13.64 2.67
CA ARG A 203 3.46 -14.82 1.81
C ARG A 203 4.29 -14.51 0.57
N THR A 204 4.37 -13.24 0.20
CA THR A 204 5.05 -12.79 -1.02
C THR A 204 6.49 -12.36 -0.75
N PHE A 205 6.76 -11.79 0.42
CA PHE A 205 8.05 -11.17 0.74
C PHE A 205 8.68 -11.73 2.01
N ASP A 206 10.00 -11.62 2.07
CA ASP A 206 10.78 -11.87 3.27
C ASP A 206 10.81 -10.60 4.15
N PHE A 207 10.90 -10.78 5.47
CA PHE A 207 10.98 -9.66 6.42
C PHE A 207 12.09 -9.90 7.43
N GLU A 208 12.91 -8.88 7.68
CA GLU A 208 13.83 -8.87 8.81
C GLU A 208 13.05 -8.50 10.08
N GLY A 209 13.10 -9.38 11.07
CA GLY A 209 12.34 -9.27 12.31
C GLY A 209 12.56 -7.95 13.03
N ALA A 210 13.81 -7.49 13.14
CA ALA A 210 14.15 -6.26 13.84
C ALA A 210 13.58 -5.02 13.13
N LYS A 211 13.57 -5.00 11.80
CA LYS A 211 12.98 -3.90 11.02
C LYS A 211 11.47 -3.86 11.15
N LEU A 212 10.83 -5.04 11.07
CA LEU A 212 9.38 -5.15 11.22
C LEU A 212 8.94 -4.78 12.64
N GLN A 213 9.68 -5.25 13.65
CA GLN A 213 9.48 -4.91 15.06
C GLN A 213 9.55 -3.39 15.26
N ALA A 214 10.63 -2.75 14.78
CA ALA A 214 10.80 -1.30 14.88
C ALA A 214 9.67 -0.55 14.17
N ALA A 215 9.28 -0.98 12.97
CA ALA A 215 8.20 -0.34 12.22
C ALA A 215 6.86 -0.41 12.95
N ILE A 216 6.50 -1.57 13.51
CA ILE A 216 5.28 -1.72 14.30
C ILE A 216 5.36 -0.83 15.54
N PHE A 217 6.43 -0.92 16.32
CA PHE A 217 6.59 -0.13 17.54
C PHE A 217 6.48 1.38 17.27
N GLU A 218 7.29 1.91 16.36
CA GLU A 218 7.30 3.33 16.02
C GLU A 218 5.96 3.82 15.48
N THR A 219 5.26 2.99 14.68
CA THR A 219 3.93 3.35 14.17
C THR A 219 2.91 3.44 15.30
N LEU A 220 2.88 2.46 16.21
CA LEU A 220 1.96 2.45 17.34
C LEU A 220 2.23 3.62 18.29
N GLN A 221 3.50 3.92 18.57
CA GLN A 221 3.89 5.09 19.38
C GLN A 221 3.47 6.40 18.70
N ARG A 222 3.79 6.55 17.41
CA ARG A 222 3.50 7.77 16.65
C ARG A 222 2.01 8.08 16.58
N ARG A 223 1.17 7.04 16.46
CA ARG A 223 -0.29 7.16 16.37
C ARG A 223 -1.00 7.09 17.72
N GLY A 224 -0.27 6.84 18.82
CA GLY A 224 -0.83 6.72 20.16
C GLY A 224 -1.82 5.57 20.29
N THR A 225 -1.59 4.48 19.55
CA THR A 225 -2.49 3.32 19.56
C THR A 225 -2.25 2.51 20.84
N PRO A 226 -3.26 2.36 21.71
CA PRO A 226 -3.11 1.58 22.93
C PRO A 226 -2.99 0.10 22.59
N TYR A 227 -2.07 -0.59 23.26
CA TYR A 227 -1.90 -2.04 23.17
C TYR A 227 -1.36 -2.59 24.49
N ASP A 228 -1.62 -3.88 24.73
CA ASP A 228 -1.22 -4.64 25.91
C ASP A 228 -0.91 -6.11 25.53
N ARG A 229 -0.64 -6.94 26.55
CA ARG A 229 -0.31 -8.37 26.38
C ARG A 229 -1.44 -9.21 25.79
N ASP A 230 -2.69 -8.77 25.91
CA ASP A 230 -3.85 -9.51 25.43
C ASP A 230 -4.39 -8.97 24.09
N SER A 231 -3.86 -7.84 23.62
CA SER A 231 -4.26 -7.19 22.38
C SER A 231 -4.15 -8.13 21.17
N PHE A 232 -3.07 -8.92 21.06
CA PHE A 232 -2.95 -9.88 19.95
C PHE A 232 -3.93 -11.04 20.07
N LYS A 233 -4.20 -11.55 21.29
CA LYS A 233 -5.22 -12.57 21.51
C LYS A 233 -6.60 -12.10 21.05
N ARG A 234 -6.91 -10.82 21.26
CA ARG A 234 -8.14 -10.22 20.74
C ARG A 234 -8.17 -10.16 19.21
N VAL A 235 -7.03 -9.92 18.55
CA VAL A 235 -6.93 -10.04 17.07
C VAL A 235 -7.19 -11.48 16.62
N VAL A 236 -6.62 -12.47 17.31
CA VAL A 236 -6.84 -13.89 17.00
C VAL A 236 -8.31 -14.29 17.16
N ALA A 237 -8.97 -13.81 18.23
CA ALA A 237 -10.38 -14.06 18.48
C ALA A 237 -11.33 -13.51 17.38
N LEU A 238 -10.86 -12.58 16.53
CA LEU A 238 -11.65 -12.10 15.39
C LEU A 238 -11.95 -13.22 14.38
N ALA A 239 -11.16 -14.30 14.36
CA ALA A 239 -11.42 -15.47 13.51
C ALA A 239 -12.83 -16.04 13.75
N ASP A 240 -13.29 -16.03 15.00
CA ASP A 240 -14.57 -16.62 15.41
C ASP A 240 -15.73 -15.61 15.38
N ASP A 241 -15.48 -14.34 15.06
CA ASP A 241 -16.51 -13.31 14.96
C ASP A 241 -17.33 -13.46 13.67
N GLU A 242 -18.61 -13.79 13.81
CA GLU A 242 -19.50 -14.05 12.67
C GLU A 242 -19.66 -12.83 11.74
N ASP A 243 -19.66 -11.62 12.29
CA ASP A 243 -19.87 -10.40 11.51
C ASP A 243 -18.61 -10.03 10.73
N MET A 244 -17.43 -10.25 11.31
CA MET A 244 -16.15 -10.17 10.61
C MET A 244 -16.09 -11.18 9.47
N GLN A 245 -16.46 -12.44 9.69
CA GLN A 245 -16.51 -13.45 8.62
C GLN A 245 -17.50 -13.07 7.51
N LYS A 246 -18.67 -12.50 7.84
CA LYS A 246 -19.62 -11.98 6.84
C LYS A 246 -19.00 -10.84 6.03
N ARG A 247 -18.40 -9.85 6.70
CA ARG A 247 -17.71 -8.72 6.03
C ARG A 247 -16.58 -9.21 5.14
N TRP A 248 -15.82 -10.20 5.58
CA TRP A 248 -14.77 -10.84 4.81
C TRP A 248 -15.31 -11.48 3.53
N LYS A 249 -16.37 -12.28 3.61
CA LYS A 249 -17.04 -12.87 2.44
C LYS A 249 -17.54 -11.82 1.45
N PHE A 250 -18.04 -10.68 1.93
CA PHE A 250 -18.39 -9.55 1.05
C PHE A 250 -17.17 -8.91 0.40
N PHE A 251 -16.08 -8.73 1.15
CA PHE A 251 -14.82 -8.20 0.64
C PHE A 251 -14.21 -9.12 -0.45
N LEU A 252 -14.17 -10.43 -0.26
CA LEU A 252 -13.61 -11.37 -1.25
C LEU A 252 -14.29 -11.26 -2.62
N LYS A 253 -15.61 -11.07 -2.65
CA LYS A 253 -16.36 -10.82 -3.90
C LYS A 253 -15.84 -9.60 -4.66
N THR A 254 -15.36 -8.57 -3.96
CA THR A 254 -14.81 -7.35 -4.59
C THR A 254 -13.48 -7.59 -5.28
N ILE A 255 -12.71 -8.59 -4.81
CA ILE A 255 -11.41 -8.97 -5.38
C ILE A 255 -11.50 -10.23 -6.25
N LYS A 256 -12.71 -10.72 -6.52
CA LYS A 256 -13.01 -11.94 -7.30
C LYS A 256 -12.35 -13.21 -6.75
N ASP A 257 -12.15 -13.26 -5.43
CA ASP A 257 -11.79 -14.47 -4.69
C ASP A 257 -13.06 -15.00 -3.98
N ASN A 258 -13.13 -16.31 -3.76
CA ASN A 258 -14.21 -16.95 -3.01
C ASN A 258 -13.74 -18.15 -2.18
N THR A 259 -12.43 -18.37 -2.06
CA THR A 259 -11.87 -19.59 -1.46
C THR A 259 -11.16 -19.34 -0.13
N LEU A 260 -10.75 -18.10 0.13
CA LEU A 260 -9.91 -17.76 1.26
C LEU A 260 -10.74 -17.52 2.52
N GLU A 261 -10.78 -18.46 3.44
CA GLU A 261 -11.56 -18.32 4.69
C GLU A 261 -10.90 -17.35 5.69
N PHE A 262 -11.71 -16.55 6.40
CA PHE A 262 -11.19 -15.53 7.33
C PHE A 262 -10.39 -16.13 8.50
N PRO A 263 -10.82 -17.23 9.15
CA PRO A 263 -10.01 -17.86 10.20
C PRO A 263 -8.60 -18.26 9.74
N PHE A 264 -8.48 -18.76 8.51
CA PHE A 264 -7.18 -19.12 7.93
C PHE A 264 -6.28 -17.90 7.72
N VAL A 265 -6.85 -16.77 7.31
CA VAL A 265 -6.12 -15.50 7.19
C VAL A 265 -5.61 -15.02 8.55
N ILE A 266 -6.43 -15.14 9.60
CA ILE A 266 -6.03 -14.78 10.97
C ILE A 266 -4.90 -15.69 11.47
N GLU A 267 -4.98 -17.00 11.23
CA GLU A 267 -3.92 -17.96 11.59
C GLU A 267 -2.57 -17.62 10.92
N GLU A 268 -2.59 -17.25 9.64
CA GLU A 268 -1.40 -16.86 8.91
C GLU A 268 -0.84 -15.50 9.38
N ILE A 269 -1.72 -14.55 9.72
CA ILE A 269 -1.33 -13.28 10.36
C ILE A 269 -0.73 -13.53 11.75
N GLN A 270 -1.30 -14.45 12.52
CA GLN A 270 -0.82 -14.83 13.85
C GLN A 270 0.59 -15.42 13.76
N THR A 271 0.79 -16.40 12.88
CA THR A 271 2.11 -17.01 12.65
C THR A 271 3.18 -15.98 12.28
N PHE A 272 2.80 -14.97 11.51
CA PHE A 272 3.69 -13.91 11.06
C PHE A 272 3.96 -12.84 12.14
N LEU A 273 2.91 -12.26 12.73
CA LEU A 273 3.00 -11.06 13.57
C LEU A 273 3.03 -11.31 15.07
N GLU A 274 2.42 -12.39 15.59
CA GLU A 274 2.34 -12.63 17.04
C GLU A 274 3.74 -12.71 17.68
N PRO A 275 4.72 -13.45 17.12
CA PRO A 275 6.06 -13.51 17.72
C PRO A 275 6.74 -12.14 17.77
N VAL A 276 6.53 -11.31 16.75
CA VAL A 276 7.09 -9.95 16.68
C VAL A 276 6.42 -9.06 17.72
N PHE A 277 5.09 -9.09 17.79
CA PHE A 277 4.32 -8.30 18.75
C PHE A 277 4.64 -8.69 20.20
N ASP A 278 4.80 -9.98 20.49
CA ASP A 278 5.22 -10.47 21.79
C ASP A 278 6.57 -9.90 22.21
N THR A 279 7.53 -9.75 21.29
CA THR A 279 8.81 -9.12 21.62
C THR A 279 8.67 -7.64 21.94
N ILE A 280 7.74 -6.93 21.29
CA ILE A 280 7.45 -5.52 21.59
C ILE A 280 6.90 -5.39 23.02
N VAL A 281 5.89 -6.19 23.37
CA VAL A 281 5.24 -6.12 24.69
C VAL A 281 6.17 -6.60 25.83
N ASN A 282 7.14 -7.45 25.52
CA ASN A 282 8.14 -7.95 26.47
C ASN A 282 9.47 -7.17 26.47
N GLU A 283 9.59 -6.11 25.67
CA GLU A 283 10.83 -5.32 25.51
C GLU A 283 12.06 -6.19 25.16
N LYS A 284 11.86 -7.17 24.27
CA LYS A 284 12.91 -8.06 23.75
C LYS A 284 13.22 -7.74 22.31
N GLU A 285 14.37 -8.20 21.81
CA GLU A 285 14.72 -8.10 20.39
C GLU A 285 14.25 -9.32 19.60
N TRP A 286 13.77 -9.09 18.38
CA TRP A 286 13.45 -10.15 17.42
C TRP A 286 14.41 -10.16 16.22
N GLN A 287 15.42 -11.02 16.26
CA GLN A 287 16.50 -11.08 15.25
C GLN A 287 16.28 -12.16 14.17
N ASN A 288 15.04 -12.63 14.00
CA ASN A 288 14.72 -13.68 13.05
C ASN A 288 14.41 -13.12 11.67
N ILE A 289 14.50 -13.95 10.63
CA ILE A 289 14.05 -13.61 9.27
C ILE A 289 12.82 -14.43 8.93
N TRP A 290 11.76 -13.75 8.53
CA TRP A 290 10.59 -14.38 7.95
C TRP A 290 10.87 -14.73 6.50
N LYS A 291 10.59 -15.97 6.14
CA LYS A 291 10.69 -16.47 4.77
C LYS A 291 9.30 -16.65 4.20
N GLY A 292 8.88 -15.76 3.30
CA GLY A 292 7.50 -15.71 2.81
C GLY A 292 7.09 -16.97 2.05
N ASN A 293 8.01 -17.56 1.30
CA ASN A 293 7.79 -18.78 0.52
C ASN A 293 7.52 -20.03 1.37
N VAL A 294 8.08 -20.12 2.58
CA VAL A 294 7.88 -21.25 3.51
C VAL A 294 7.00 -20.88 4.71
N LYS A 295 6.69 -19.60 4.86
CA LYS A 295 5.77 -19.03 5.86
C LYS A 295 6.22 -19.32 7.29
N LYS A 296 7.52 -19.11 7.55
CA LYS A 296 8.14 -19.38 8.84
C LYS A 296 9.23 -18.37 9.17
N TRP A 297 9.39 -18.11 10.46
CA TRP A 297 10.55 -17.44 11.02
C TRP A 297 11.74 -18.39 11.11
N SER A 298 12.92 -17.91 10.72
CA SER A 298 14.19 -18.63 10.79
C SER A 298 15.20 -17.82 11.62
N ASN A 299 15.95 -18.48 12.50
CA ASN A 299 16.97 -17.82 13.32
C ASN A 299 18.20 -17.52 12.45
N LEU A 300 18.71 -16.28 12.51
CA LEU A 300 19.98 -15.91 11.89
C LEU A 300 21.21 -16.61 12.51
N LYS A 301 21.08 -17.17 13.73
CA LYS A 301 22.18 -17.78 14.51
C LYS A 301 22.31 -19.31 14.38
N GLY A 302 21.82 -19.91 13.30
CA GLY A 302 21.94 -21.35 13.04
C GLY A 302 23.27 -21.73 12.37
N GLY A 303 24.37 -21.67 13.11
CA GLY A 303 25.69 -22.11 12.66
C GLY A 303 26.48 -22.71 13.82
N ILE A 304 26.10 -23.94 14.18
CA ILE A 304 26.82 -25.04 14.86
C ILE A 304 25.75 -25.80 15.66
N ASP A 305 25.09 -26.74 14.97
CA ASP A 305 24.60 -27.94 15.65
C ASP A 305 25.87 -28.71 16.06
N ARG A 306 26.18 -28.72 17.36
CA ARG A 306 26.98 -29.82 17.91
C ARG A 306 26.01 -30.96 18.13
N ASP A 307 26.04 -31.91 17.21
CA ASP A 307 25.66 -33.29 17.47
C ASP A 307 26.16 -33.69 18.87
N LYS A 308 25.23 -33.86 19.80
CA LYS A 308 25.47 -34.67 20.99
C LYS A 308 24.94 -36.05 20.69
N SER A 309 25.75 -36.81 19.97
CA SER A 309 25.79 -38.26 20.10
C SER A 309 26.64 -38.58 21.34
N SER A 310 25.97 -39.05 22.39
CA SER A 310 26.52 -39.90 23.47
C SER A 310 25.37 -40.64 24.11
#